data_AF-A0A2G4YXU7-F1
#
_entry.id   AF-A0A2G4YXU7-F1
#
_cell.length_a   1.000
_cell.length_b   1.000
_cell.length_c   1.000
_cell.angle_alpha   90.00
_cell.angle_beta   90.00
_cell.angle_gamma   90.00
#
_symmetry.space_group_name_H-M   'P 1'
#
loop_
_entity.id
_entity.type
_entity.pdbx_description
1 polymer ?
#
loop_
_entity_poly.entity_id
_entity_poly.type
_entity_poly.pdbx_seq_one_letter_code
_entity_poly.pdbx_strand_id
1 'polypeptide(L)'
;MKFQKFSLGAIGLSFLLFSQIATAEKQMPEKLSEDTYNNIISSFDKSKDCIKLNKRVHWKALNTSSLLVYTRANDMVYYLSLKHPRFDIDFAQQIGLNTSNNFRFCGNIDESVYFGDQQYRVKAIKKINKEMATQLIAYRDNE
;
A
#
# COMPACT_ATOMS: atom_id res chain seq x y z
N MET A 1 46.07 30.64 50.38
CA MET A 1 44.87 29.77 50.40
C MET A 1 43.72 30.61 49.86
N LYS A 2 43.22 30.44 48.63
CA LYS A 2 42.42 29.33 48.07
C LYS A 2 41.04 29.21 48.75
N PHE A 3 40.00 29.70 48.06
CA PHE A 3 38.69 29.08 47.70
C PHE A 3 37.55 30.12 47.74
N GLN A 4 37.01 30.59 46.61
CA GLN A 4 35.96 30.00 45.75
C GLN A 4 34.55 30.04 46.40
N LYS A 5 33.59 30.81 45.83
CA LYS A 5 32.45 30.34 44.99
C LYS A 5 31.20 31.26 44.98
N PHE A 6 30.65 31.42 43.75
CA PHE A 6 29.23 31.55 43.34
C PHE A 6 28.43 32.81 43.76
N SER A 7 27.49 33.39 43.00
CA SER A 7 26.79 33.09 41.73
C SER A 7 25.89 34.32 41.37
N LEU A 8 25.26 34.28 40.18
CA LEU A 8 24.17 35.11 39.64
C LEU A 8 24.58 36.52 39.16
N GLY A 9 24.27 36.96 37.94
CA GLY A 9 23.46 36.40 36.88
C GLY A 9 23.09 37.56 35.95
N ALA A 10 23.10 37.33 34.64
CA ALA A 10 22.33 38.10 33.67
C ALA A 10 22.38 37.37 32.33
N ILE A 11 21.24 36.76 32.01
CA ILE A 11 20.95 36.09 30.76
C ILE A 11 20.87 37.18 29.69
N GLY A 12 21.90 37.26 28.85
CA GLY A 12 21.89 38.05 27.63
C GLY A 12 21.32 37.23 26.48
N LEU A 13 20.08 37.53 26.11
CA LEU A 13 19.39 37.10 24.90
C LEU A 13 20.32 37.13 23.68
N SER A 14 20.42 36.03 22.94
CA SER A 14 20.77 36.07 21.52
C SER A 14 19.91 35.07 20.77
N PHE A 15 18.84 35.65 20.23
CA PHE A 15 18.02 35.15 19.14
C PHE A 15 18.91 34.67 17.98
N LEU A 16 18.95 33.37 17.72
CA LEU A 16 19.06 32.81 16.37
C LEU A 16 18.34 31.45 16.36
N LEU A 17 17.03 31.48 16.59
CA LEU A 17 16.17 30.39 16.11
C LEU A 17 16.07 30.56 14.59
N PHE A 18 17.02 29.95 13.87
CA PHE A 18 16.80 29.58 12.48
C PHE A 18 15.61 28.63 12.46
N SER A 19 14.42 29.19 12.22
CA SER A 19 13.27 28.46 11.75
C SER A 19 13.65 27.87 10.39
N GLN A 20 14.24 26.67 10.41
CA GLN A 20 14.16 25.79 9.26
C GLN A 20 12.69 25.47 9.09
N ILE A 21 12.01 26.28 8.28
CA ILE A 21 10.80 25.86 7.61
C ILE A 21 11.28 24.77 6.67
N ALA A 22 11.33 23.54 7.21
CA ALA A 22 11.30 22.36 6.38
C ALA A 22 9.97 22.44 5.65
N THR A 23 9.99 23.06 4.48
CA THR A 23 8.96 22.92 3.49
C THR A 23 8.90 21.41 3.26
N ALA A 24 7.94 20.75 3.89
CA ALA A 24 7.53 19.42 3.52
C ALA A 24 6.89 19.59 2.14
N GLU A 25 7.74 19.79 1.12
CA GLU A 25 7.40 19.43 -0.24
C GLU A 25 6.90 18.00 -0.11
N LYS A 26 5.63 17.78 -0.44
CA LYS A 26 5.12 16.44 -0.68
C LYS A 26 5.99 15.91 -1.82
N GLN A 27 7.09 15.24 -1.48
CA GLN A 27 7.88 14.48 -2.43
C GLN A 27 6.89 13.56 -3.11
N MET A 28 6.61 13.83 -4.39
CA MET A 28 5.89 12.87 -5.20
C MET A 28 6.72 11.59 -5.12
N PRO A 29 6.07 10.44 -4.86
CA PRO A 29 6.78 9.20 -4.71
C PRO A 29 7.71 8.99 -5.90
N GLU A 30 8.98 8.70 -5.64
CA GLU A 30 9.99 8.45 -6.66
C GLU A 30 9.48 7.43 -7.68
N LYS A 31 9.61 7.73 -8.98
CA LYS A 31 9.14 6.84 -10.05
C LYS A 31 9.96 5.55 -9.99
N LEU A 32 9.27 4.42 -9.93
CA LEU A 32 9.92 3.11 -9.93
C LEU A 32 10.61 2.84 -11.27
N SER A 33 11.79 2.23 -11.25
CA SER A 33 12.34 1.55 -12.43
C SER A 33 11.63 0.22 -12.67
N GLU A 34 11.67 -0.29 -13.90
CA GLU A 34 11.09 -1.60 -14.25
C GLU A 34 11.65 -2.72 -13.37
N ASP A 35 12.97 -2.78 -13.19
CA ASP A 35 13.63 -3.77 -12.33
C ASP A 35 13.13 -3.68 -10.88
N THR A 36 12.98 -2.46 -10.35
CA THR A 36 12.48 -2.26 -8.99
C THR A 36 11.03 -2.70 -8.88
N TYR A 37 10.19 -2.34 -9.85
CA TYR A 37 8.79 -2.76 -9.91
C TYR A 37 8.68 -4.30 -9.93
N ASN A 38 9.40 -4.96 -10.82
CA ASN A 38 9.38 -6.41 -10.97
C ASN A 38 9.86 -7.13 -9.69
N ASN A 39 10.88 -6.60 -9.03
CA ASN A 39 11.37 -7.13 -7.75
C ASN A 39 10.32 -7.00 -6.63
N ILE A 40 9.63 -5.86 -6.55
CA ILE A 40 8.55 -5.63 -5.58
C ILE A 40 7.42 -6.62 -5.82
N ILE A 41 6.91 -6.72 -7.05
CA ILE A 41 5.81 -7.63 -7.40
C ILE A 41 6.18 -9.10 -7.12
N SER A 42 7.39 -9.51 -7.51
CA SER A 42 7.89 -10.88 -7.25
C SER A 42 7.98 -11.22 -5.76
N SER A 43 8.27 -10.23 -4.92
CA SER A 43 8.24 -10.37 -3.45
C SER A 43 6.81 -10.52 -2.94
N PHE A 44 5.87 -9.73 -3.47
CA PHE A 44 4.47 -9.76 -3.05
C PHE A 44 3.76 -11.04 -3.43
N ASP A 45 4.12 -11.64 -4.57
CA ASP A 45 3.58 -12.91 -5.06
C ASP A 45 3.89 -14.12 -4.15
N LYS A 46 4.76 -13.95 -3.15
CA LYS A 46 5.07 -14.96 -2.10
C LYS A 46 4.30 -14.71 -0.81
N SER A 47 3.57 -13.59 -0.71
CA SER A 47 2.88 -13.19 0.51
C SER A 47 1.61 -13.99 0.76
N LYS A 48 1.32 -14.20 2.06
CA LYS A 48 0.16 -14.94 2.56
C LYS A 48 -0.67 -14.09 3.51
N ASP A 49 -0.70 -12.78 3.28
CA ASP A 49 -1.48 -11.89 4.12
C ASP A 49 -2.97 -12.21 3.95
N CYS A 50 -3.78 -11.68 4.87
CA CYS A 50 -5.22 -11.77 4.79
C CYS A 50 -5.85 -10.40 4.75
N ILE A 51 -6.94 -10.28 4.01
CA ILE A 51 -7.77 -9.10 3.89
C ILE A 51 -9.14 -9.39 4.49
N LYS A 52 -9.62 -8.48 5.34
CA LYS A 52 -11.01 -8.52 5.82
C LYS A 52 -11.82 -7.58 4.93
N LEU A 53 -12.73 -8.16 4.17
CA LEU A 53 -13.53 -7.41 3.20
C LEU A 53 -14.88 -7.05 3.82
N ASN A 54 -15.31 -5.81 3.63
CA ASN A 54 -16.65 -5.34 3.96
C ASN A 54 -17.45 -5.13 2.66
N LYS A 55 -18.77 -4.92 2.75
CA LYS A 55 -19.68 -4.89 1.57
C LYS A 55 -19.34 -3.86 0.49
N ARG A 56 -18.41 -2.92 0.73
CA ARG A 56 -18.00 -1.89 -0.24
C ARG A 56 -16.48 -1.83 -0.30
N VAL A 57 -15.94 -2.38 -1.38
CA VAL A 57 -14.51 -2.48 -1.64
C VAL A 57 -14.21 -1.64 -2.87
N HIS A 58 -13.24 -0.72 -2.76
CA HIS A 58 -12.71 -0.01 -3.91
C HIS A 58 -11.46 -0.74 -4.39
N TRP A 59 -11.22 -0.75 -5.69
CA TRP A 59 -10.05 -1.43 -6.25
C TRP A 59 -9.59 -0.75 -7.53
N LYS A 60 -8.32 -0.97 -7.89
CA LYS A 60 -7.72 -0.53 -9.15
C LYS A 60 -6.87 -1.66 -9.72
N ALA A 61 -7.12 -2.02 -10.97
CA ALA A 61 -6.29 -2.96 -11.70
C ALA A 61 -4.88 -2.39 -11.88
N LEU A 62 -3.85 -3.23 -11.70
CA LEU A 62 -2.48 -2.89 -12.08
C LEU A 62 -2.12 -3.50 -13.44
N ASN A 63 -2.52 -4.75 -13.68
CA ASN A 63 -2.31 -5.49 -14.91
C ASN A 63 -3.32 -6.65 -15.00
N THR A 64 -3.27 -7.47 -16.04
CA THR A 64 -4.19 -8.59 -16.27
C THR A 64 -4.14 -9.72 -15.24
N SER A 65 -3.39 -9.62 -14.14
CA SER A 65 -3.38 -10.64 -13.09
C SER A 65 -3.27 -10.05 -11.68
N SER A 66 -3.31 -8.73 -11.53
CA SER A 66 -3.14 -8.12 -10.22
C SER A 66 -3.90 -6.82 -10.08
N LEU A 67 -4.30 -6.55 -8.84
CA LEU A 67 -5.03 -5.34 -8.49
C LEU A 67 -4.67 -4.85 -7.09
N LEU A 68 -4.91 -3.57 -6.86
CA LEU A 68 -4.92 -2.95 -5.54
C LEU A 68 -6.34 -2.92 -5.01
N VAL A 69 -6.52 -3.37 -3.77
CA VAL A 69 -7.77 -3.36 -3.04
C VAL A 69 -7.68 -2.38 -1.86
N TYR A 70 -8.60 -1.43 -1.83
CA TYR A 70 -8.72 -0.41 -0.80
C TYR A 70 -9.86 -0.75 0.14
N THR A 71 -9.52 -0.95 1.41
CA THR A 71 -10.51 -1.22 2.46
C THR A 71 -10.73 0.02 3.32
N ARG A 72 -12.00 0.39 3.55
CA ARG A 72 -12.32 1.52 4.45
C ARG A 72 -11.96 1.26 5.91
N ALA A 73 -11.85 0.00 6.30
CA ALA A 73 -11.81 -0.37 7.71
C ALA A 73 -10.56 0.11 8.45
N ASN A 74 -9.45 0.40 7.76
CA ASN A 74 -8.18 0.78 8.42
C ASN A 74 -7.26 1.62 7.52
N ASP A 75 -7.82 2.27 6.50
CA ASP A 75 -7.03 3.00 5.50
C ASP A 75 -5.94 2.13 4.82
N MET A 76 -6.27 0.83 4.69
CA MET A 76 -5.36 -0.22 4.27
C MET A 76 -5.51 -0.51 2.79
N VAL A 77 -4.37 -0.66 2.13
CA VAL A 77 -4.27 -1.09 0.74
C VAL A 77 -3.68 -2.50 0.70
N TYR A 78 -4.22 -3.33 -0.16
CA TYR A 78 -3.77 -4.69 -0.37
C TYR A 78 -3.48 -4.92 -1.84
N TYR A 79 -2.31 -5.45 -2.15
CA TYR A 79 -2.03 -6.04 -3.45
C TYR A 79 -2.62 -7.44 -3.49
N LEU A 80 -3.40 -7.76 -4.52
CA LEU A 80 -3.94 -9.08 -4.80
C LEU A 80 -3.39 -9.56 -6.13
N SER A 81 -2.82 -10.76 -6.12
CA SER A 81 -2.36 -11.49 -7.30
C SER A 81 -3.34 -12.62 -7.59
N LEU A 82 -3.83 -12.67 -8.83
CA LEU A 82 -4.86 -13.59 -9.30
C LEU A 82 -4.25 -14.61 -10.25
N LYS A 83 -4.72 -15.85 -10.14
CA LYS A 83 -4.46 -16.91 -11.12
C LYS A 83 -5.72 -17.11 -11.95
N HIS A 84 -5.67 -16.69 -13.21
CA HIS A 84 -6.71 -17.04 -14.17
C HIS A 84 -6.53 -18.49 -14.65
N PRO A 85 -7.61 -19.27 -14.81
CA PRO A 85 -7.50 -20.55 -15.49
C PRO A 85 -7.11 -20.48 -16.97
N ARG A 86 -7.50 -19.48 -17.79
CA ARG A 86 -7.29 -19.48 -19.27
C ARG A 86 -7.41 -18.09 -19.98
N PHE A 87 -6.41 -17.20 -19.90
CA PHE A 87 -6.27 -15.92 -20.66
C PHE A 87 -6.92 -14.65 -20.09
N ASP A 88 -6.43 -13.48 -20.53
CA ASP A 88 -6.50 -12.11 -19.97
C ASP A 88 -7.73 -11.68 -19.14
N ILE A 89 -7.45 -10.95 -18.06
CA ILE A 89 -8.46 -10.39 -17.16
C ILE A 89 -8.98 -9.06 -17.68
N ASP A 90 -10.28 -9.01 -17.98
CA ASP A 90 -11.01 -7.76 -18.08
C ASP A 90 -11.69 -7.48 -16.74
N PHE A 91 -11.12 -6.56 -15.97
CA PHE A 91 -11.68 -6.19 -14.69
C PHE A 91 -12.94 -5.34 -14.90
N ALA A 92 -14.08 -6.00 -15.05
CA ALA A 92 -15.38 -5.34 -15.05
C ALA A 92 -15.63 -4.63 -13.70
N GLN A 93 -16.42 -3.57 -13.74
CA GLN A 93 -16.61 -2.52 -12.72
C GLN A 93 -17.02 -3.00 -11.30
N GLN A 94 -17.26 -4.29 -11.07
CA GLN A 94 -17.68 -4.81 -9.77
C GLN A 94 -16.92 -6.09 -9.41
N ILE A 95 -16.23 -6.04 -8.27
CA ILE A 95 -15.72 -7.23 -7.58
C ILE A 95 -16.87 -7.82 -6.77
N GLY A 96 -17.34 -8.99 -7.20
CA GLY A 96 -18.22 -9.84 -6.42
C GLY A 96 -17.41 -10.73 -5.49
N LEU A 97 -17.55 -10.53 -4.18
CA LEU A 97 -17.02 -11.46 -3.18
C LEU A 97 -18.17 -12.34 -2.73
N ASN A 98 -18.21 -13.58 -3.18
CA ASN A 98 -19.23 -14.54 -2.74
C ASN A 98 -18.88 -15.09 -1.35
N THR A 99 -19.10 -14.30 -0.30
CA THR A 99 -18.83 -14.74 1.08
C THR A 99 -19.81 -14.13 2.10
N SER A 100 -20.16 -14.90 3.12
CA SER A 100 -21.01 -14.49 4.24
C SER A 100 -20.39 -13.34 5.06
N ASN A 101 -21.23 -12.54 5.74
CA ASN A 101 -20.81 -11.38 6.54
C ASN A 101 -19.59 -11.70 7.44
N ASN A 102 -18.55 -10.85 7.42
CA ASN A 102 -17.27 -10.97 8.16
C ASN A 102 -16.21 -11.95 7.61
N PHE A 103 -16.06 -12.05 6.29
CA PHE A 103 -15.06 -12.93 5.69
C PHE A 103 -13.62 -12.38 5.81
N ARG A 104 -12.72 -13.22 6.31
CA ARG A 104 -11.26 -13.03 6.24
C ARG A 104 -10.77 -13.88 5.09
N PHE A 105 -10.19 -13.22 4.09
CA PHE A 105 -9.73 -13.81 2.83
C PHE A 105 -8.20 -13.85 2.83
N CYS A 106 -7.56 -15.01 2.59
CA CYS A 106 -6.11 -15.20 2.77
C CYS A 106 -5.43 -15.76 1.50
N GLY A 107 -4.19 -15.34 1.23
CA GLY A 107 -3.43 -15.87 0.09
C GLY A 107 -3.03 -17.35 0.26
N ASN A 108 -3.13 -18.15 -0.81
CA ASN A 108 -2.89 -19.61 -0.90
C ASN A 108 -4.00 -20.55 -0.37
N ILE A 109 -5.21 -20.05 -0.19
CA ILE A 109 -6.39 -20.90 -0.05
C ILE A 109 -7.06 -20.92 -1.43
N ASP A 110 -7.74 -22.00 -1.83
CA ASP A 110 -8.55 -22.07 -3.08
C ASP A 110 -9.75 -21.08 -3.08
N GLU A 111 -9.64 -19.99 -2.33
CA GLU A 111 -10.56 -18.88 -2.30
C GLU A 111 -10.55 -18.16 -3.65
N SER A 112 -11.76 -17.78 -4.05
CA SER A 112 -12.00 -17.21 -5.36
C SER A 112 -12.65 -15.84 -5.26
N VAL A 113 -12.19 -14.95 -6.13
CA VAL A 113 -12.81 -13.64 -6.36
C VAL A 113 -13.55 -13.70 -7.68
N TYR A 114 -14.72 -13.08 -7.74
CA TYR A 114 -15.51 -13.02 -8.97
C TYR A 114 -15.47 -11.61 -9.55
N PHE A 115 -15.24 -11.52 -10.85
CA PHE A 115 -15.37 -10.29 -11.62
C PHE A 115 -16.42 -10.56 -12.70
N GLY A 116 -17.62 -9.99 -12.53
CA GLY A 116 -18.80 -10.45 -13.26
C GLY A 116 -19.04 -11.95 -13.04
N ASP A 117 -19.13 -12.70 -14.13
CA ASP A 117 -19.36 -14.16 -14.11
C ASP A 117 -18.06 -15.00 -14.08
N GLN A 118 -16.89 -14.35 -14.05
CA GLN A 118 -15.60 -15.02 -14.11
C GLN A 118 -15.01 -15.27 -12.72
N GLN A 119 -14.58 -16.51 -12.47
CA GLN A 119 -13.96 -16.95 -11.23
C GLN A 119 -12.42 -16.92 -11.30
N TYR A 120 -11.81 -16.28 -10.31
CA TYR A 120 -10.37 -16.14 -10.18
C TYR A 120 -9.87 -16.70 -8.88
N ARG A 121 -8.82 -17.53 -8.93
CA ARG A 121 -8.16 -17.98 -7.69
C ARG A 121 -7.19 -16.93 -7.21
N VAL A 122 -7.16 -16.67 -5.91
CA VAL A 122 -6.15 -15.77 -5.36
C VAL A 122 -4.85 -16.51 -5.10
N LYS A 123 -3.79 -16.07 -5.78
CA LYS A 123 -2.44 -16.57 -5.63
C LYS A 123 -1.77 -15.98 -4.40
N ALA A 124 -1.81 -14.65 -4.27
CA ALA A 124 -1.14 -13.94 -3.20
C ALA A 124 -1.92 -12.71 -2.77
N ILE A 125 -1.75 -12.35 -1.50
CA ILE A 125 -2.25 -11.12 -0.91
C ILE A 125 -1.11 -10.53 -0.13
N LYS A 126 -0.84 -9.24 -0.36
CA LYS A 126 0.14 -8.47 0.40
C LYS A 126 -0.50 -7.19 0.90
N LYS A 127 -0.45 -6.96 2.21
CA LYS A 127 -0.77 -5.66 2.79
C LYS A 127 0.36 -4.68 2.49
N ILE A 128 0.01 -3.53 1.93
CA ILE A 128 0.96 -2.47 1.56
C ILE A 128 0.51 -1.12 2.11
N ASN A 129 1.44 -0.17 2.22
CA ASN A 129 1.10 1.20 2.59
C ASN A 129 0.63 2.00 1.36
N LYS A 130 0.06 3.18 1.60
CA LYS A 130 -0.46 4.06 0.54
C LYS A 130 0.61 4.61 -0.40
N GLU A 131 1.80 4.87 0.13
CA GLU A 131 2.92 5.38 -0.65
C GLU A 131 3.34 4.37 -1.72
N MET A 132 3.55 3.12 -1.33
CA MET A 132 3.83 2.00 -2.23
C MET A 132 2.70 1.81 -3.24
N ALA A 133 1.43 1.86 -2.80
CA ALA A 133 0.29 1.79 -3.72
C ALA A 133 0.32 2.91 -4.77
N THR A 134 0.70 4.12 -4.37
CA THR A 134 0.83 5.29 -5.26
C THR A 134 1.98 5.12 -6.24
N GLN A 135 3.13 4.60 -5.79
CA GLN A 135 4.28 4.27 -6.64
C GLN A 135 3.94 3.24 -7.71
N LEU A 136 3.27 2.16 -7.33
CA LEU A 136 2.86 1.10 -8.25
C LEU A 136 1.87 1.61 -9.31
N ILE A 137 0.92 2.45 -8.90
CA ILE A 137 -0.01 3.10 -9.84
C ILE A 137 0.73 4.05 -10.78
N ALA A 138 1.58 4.92 -10.23
CA ALA A 138 2.32 5.89 -11.03
C ALA A 138 3.24 5.20 -12.04
N TYR A 139 3.83 4.06 -11.70
CA TYR A 139 4.59 3.26 -12.66
C TYR A 139 3.69 2.81 -13.83
N ARG A 140 2.56 2.15 -13.53
CA ARG A 140 1.68 1.53 -14.54
C ARG A 140 0.90 2.53 -15.40
N ASP A 141 0.53 3.69 -14.86
CA ASP A 141 -0.18 4.71 -15.63
C ASP A 141 0.75 5.48 -16.60
N ASN A 142 2.08 5.29 -16.49
CA ASN A 142 3.09 5.96 -17.32
C ASN A 142 3.85 5.00 -18.27
N GLU A 143 3.39 3.75 -18.40
CA GLU A 143 3.78 2.79 -19.45
C GLU A 143 2.77 2.81 -20.60
#